data_AF-A0A9Q3J0K8-F1
#
_entry.id   AF-A0A9Q3J0K8-F1
#
_cell.length_a   1.000
_cell.length_b   1.000
_cell.length_c   1.000
_cell.angle_alpha   90.00
_cell.angle_beta   90.00
_cell.angle_gamma   90.00
#
_symmetry.space_group_name_H-M   'P 1'
#
loop_
_entity.id
_entity.type
_entity.pdbx_description
1 polymer ?
#
loop_
_entity_poly.entity_id
_entity_poly.type
_entity_poly.pdbx_seq_one_letter_code
_entity_poly.pdbx_strand_id
1 'polypeptide(L)'
;MTHNQVEIGCDKSGTPNANKSPSKTVNSRNLDCPFRLYARKYAKSTTWTLKVKNPEHIHYATENIMAHLPFRKFNGQETSQIAQISESLLIPRQIQAKLCSQRESDSPLILQDIYNQVKKINKDKLQGRRPIDAPIDALKQENFVWSSARDAEGHITSLFFTHRLAIKILNGFPNVILMDCTYKTNK
;
A
#
# COMPACT_ATOMS: atom_id res chain seq x y z
N MET A 1 -23.10 -22.73 -5.54
CA MET A 1 -22.22 -23.73 -6.18
C MET A 1 -21.27 -24.26 -5.11
N THR A 2 -21.39 -25.52 -4.71
CA THR A 2 -20.51 -26.14 -3.70
C THR A 2 -19.16 -26.46 -4.34
N HIS A 3 -18.15 -25.61 -4.10
CA HIS A 3 -16.78 -25.88 -4.51
C HIS A 3 -16.22 -27.05 -3.68
N ASN A 4 -16.50 -28.27 -4.10
CA ASN A 4 -16.00 -29.51 -3.50
C ASN A 4 -14.51 -29.77 -3.85
N GLN A 5 -13.81 -28.78 -4.42
CA GLN A 5 -12.43 -28.90 -4.87
C GLN A 5 -11.71 -27.56 -4.73
N VAL A 6 -10.47 -27.64 -4.22
CA VAL A 6 -9.55 -26.51 -4.06
C VAL A 6 -8.20 -26.92 -4.66
N GLU A 7 -7.59 -26.03 -5.43
CA GLU A 7 -6.21 -26.16 -5.90
C GLU A 7 -5.32 -25.22 -5.09
N ILE A 8 -4.22 -25.74 -4.58
CA ILE A 8 -3.24 -25.03 -3.75
C ILE A 8 -1.89 -25.09 -4.49
N GLY A 9 -1.29 -23.94 -4.75
CA GLY A 9 0.03 -23.83 -5.35
C GLY A 9 1.08 -23.33 -4.36
N CYS A 10 2.35 -23.48 -4.73
CA CYS A 10 3.47 -22.84 -4.03
C CYS A 10 3.30 -21.31 -4.02
N ASP A 11 3.73 -20.63 -2.97
CA ASP A 11 3.67 -19.17 -2.87
C ASP A 11 4.59 -18.44 -3.88
N LYS A 12 5.61 -19.14 -4.40
CA LYS A 12 6.47 -18.70 -5.52
C LYS A 12 5.94 -19.11 -6.91
N SER A 13 4.71 -19.63 -6.98
CA SER A 13 4.05 -19.88 -8.26
C SER A 13 3.73 -18.58 -9.01
N GLY A 14 3.63 -18.67 -10.34
CA GLY A 14 3.33 -17.56 -11.24
C GLY A 14 4.55 -17.08 -12.01
N THR A 15 4.30 -16.41 -13.13
CA THR A 15 5.36 -15.95 -14.00
C THR A 15 6.12 -14.78 -13.37
N PRO A 16 7.45 -14.73 -13.52
CA PRO A 16 8.21 -13.52 -13.28
C PRO A 16 7.65 -12.34 -14.08
N ASN A 17 7.73 -11.15 -13.49
CA ASN A 17 7.15 -9.96 -14.10
C ASN A 17 8.06 -9.46 -15.24
N ALA A 18 7.73 -9.78 -16.50
CA ALA A 18 8.53 -9.44 -17.68
C ALA A 18 8.48 -7.94 -18.07
N ASN A 19 7.48 -7.19 -17.60
CA ASN A 19 7.17 -5.83 -18.06
C ASN A 19 7.87 -4.69 -17.29
N LYS A 20 9.08 -4.89 -16.75
CA LYS A 20 9.80 -3.82 -16.05
C LYS A 20 11.21 -3.67 -16.62
N SER A 21 11.56 -2.42 -16.92
CA SER A 21 12.80 -2.02 -17.60
C SER A 21 14.06 -2.67 -16.98
N PRO A 22 15.08 -2.97 -17.81
CA PRO A 22 16.26 -3.77 -17.43
C PRO A 22 17.18 -3.10 -16.39
N SER A 23 16.87 -1.88 -15.94
CA SER A 23 17.73 -1.06 -15.06
C SER A 23 17.64 -1.43 -13.57
N LYS A 24 16.76 -2.34 -13.16
CA LYS A 24 16.71 -2.81 -11.77
C LYS A 24 16.84 -4.33 -11.75
N THR A 25 17.95 -4.82 -11.19
CA THR A 25 18.11 -6.21 -10.72
C THR A 25 17.07 -6.46 -9.61
N VAL A 26 15.84 -6.75 -10.01
CA VAL A 26 14.76 -7.11 -9.09
C VAL A 26 14.65 -8.61 -9.10
N ASN A 27 15.00 -9.25 -7.99
CA ASN A 27 14.66 -10.63 -7.73
C ASN A 27 13.12 -10.76 -7.82
N SER A 28 12.64 -11.39 -8.88
CA SER A 28 11.22 -11.71 -8.99
C SER A 28 10.87 -12.69 -7.87
N ARG A 29 9.86 -12.34 -7.07
CA ARG A 29 9.31 -13.22 -6.03
C ARG A 29 8.78 -14.52 -6.62
N ASN A 30 8.13 -14.43 -7.78
CA ASN A 30 7.61 -15.60 -8.46
C ASN A 30 8.73 -16.21 -9.30
N LEU A 31 8.86 -17.54 -9.23
CA LEU A 31 9.87 -18.30 -9.96
C LEU A 31 9.23 -19.23 -11.00
N ASP A 32 7.93 -19.08 -11.25
CA ASP A 32 7.12 -20.03 -12.02
C ASP A 32 7.16 -21.45 -11.43
N CYS A 33 7.12 -21.53 -10.10
CA CYS A 33 7.16 -22.81 -9.40
C CYS A 33 5.97 -23.70 -9.81
N PRO A 34 6.22 -24.92 -10.32
CA PRO A 34 5.18 -25.72 -10.97
C PRO A 34 4.44 -26.61 -9.96
N PHE A 35 4.85 -26.63 -8.68
CA PHE A 35 4.21 -27.37 -7.60
C PHE A 35 2.71 -27.07 -7.49
N ARG A 36 1.88 -28.13 -7.46
CA ARG A 36 0.42 -28.03 -7.31
C ARG A 36 -0.14 -29.19 -6.50
N LEU A 37 -1.06 -28.87 -5.60
CA LEU A 37 -1.79 -29.80 -4.75
C LEU A 37 -3.31 -29.57 -4.91
N TYR A 38 -4.07 -30.65 -4.95
CA TYR A 38 -5.53 -30.63 -5.04
C TYR A 38 -6.14 -31.19 -3.77
N ALA A 39 -7.04 -30.44 -3.15
CA ALA A 39 -7.89 -30.91 -2.08
C ALA A 39 -9.31 -31.12 -2.63
N ARG A 40 -9.86 -32.32 -2.50
CA ARG A 40 -11.23 -32.62 -2.90
C ARG A 40 -12.03 -33.13 -1.70
N LYS A 41 -13.24 -32.61 -1.52
CA LYS A 41 -14.21 -33.10 -0.55
C LYS A 41 -15.25 -33.97 -1.25
N TYR A 42 -15.54 -35.14 -0.71
CA TYR A 42 -16.62 -35.98 -1.24
C TYR A 42 -17.98 -35.42 -0.80
N ALA A 43 -18.95 -35.38 -1.72
CA ALA A 43 -20.25 -34.74 -1.48
C ALA A 43 -21.04 -35.32 -0.29
N LYS A 44 -20.78 -36.59 0.07
CA LYS A 44 -21.46 -37.31 1.17
C LYS A 44 -20.56 -37.55 2.40
N SER A 45 -19.31 -37.06 2.39
CA SER A 45 -18.36 -37.28 3.48
C SER A 45 -17.77 -35.98 4.00
N THR A 46 -17.40 -35.96 5.27
CA THR A 46 -16.62 -34.89 5.88
C THR A 46 -15.13 -34.98 5.55
N THR A 47 -14.69 -36.09 4.93
CA THR A 47 -13.29 -36.35 4.59
C THR A 47 -12.83 -35.58 3.36
N TRP A 48 -11.64 -34.99 3.48
CA TRP A 48 -10.90 -34.38 2.38
C TRP A 48 -9.80 -35.32 1.89
N THR A 49 -9.63 -35.41 0.57
CA THR A 49 -8.49 -36.11 -0.04
C THR A 49 -7.56 -35.09 -0.67
N LEU A 50 -6.28 -35.20 -0.33
CA LEU A 50 -5.20 -34.40 -0.89
C LEU A 50 -4.47 -35.22 -1.95
N LYS A 51 -4.32 -34.68 -3.15
CA LYS A 51 -3.55 -35.30 -4.24
C LYS A 51 -2.54 -34.29 -4.77
N VAL A 52 -1.27 -34.67 -4.76
CA VAL A 52 -0.20 -33.89 -5.40
C VAL A 52 -0.32 -34.11 -6.92
N LYS A 53 -0.47 -33.02 -7.69
CA LYS A 53 -0.50 -33.07 -9.16
C LYS A 53 0.90 -32.88 -9.73
N ASN A 54 1.66 -31.96 -9.16
CA ASN A 54 3.07 -31.79 -9.48
C ASN A 54 3.87 -31.66 -8.17
N PRO A 55 4.76 -32.61 -7.86
CA PRO A 55 5.53 -32.63 -6.63
C PRO A 55 6.76 -31.71 -6.66
N GLU A 56 7.20 -31.27 -7.84
CA GLU A 56 8.52 -30.63 -8.00
C GLU A 56 8.54 -29.15 -7.60
N HIS A 57 9.60 -28.77 -6.91
CA HIS A 57 9.97 -27.39 -6.62
C HIS A 57 11.30 -27.05 -7.31
N ILE A 58 11.36 -25.87 -7.94
CA ILE A 58 12.57 -25.37 -8.62
C ILE A 58 13.36 -24.38 -7.75
N HIS A 59 13.14 -24.43 -6.43
CA HIS A 59 13.77 -23.54 -5.47
C HIS A 59 13.88 -24.22 -4.10
N TYR A 60 14.84 -23.76 -3.30
CA TYR A 60 14.97 -24.20 -1.91
C TYR A 60 13.80 -23.71 -1.05
N ALA A 61 13.53 -24.47 0.03
CA ALA A 61 12.66 -24.04 1.10
C ALA A 61 13.21 -22.75 1.73
N THR A 62 12.32 -21.88 2.18
CA THR A 62 12.70 -20.65 2.86
C THR A 62 12.25 -20.75 4.32
N GLU A 63 13.18 -20.68 5.26
CA GLU A 63 12.86 -20.82 6.69
C GLU A 63 12.27 -19.53 7.27
N ASN A 64 12.59 -18.39 6.66
CA ASN A 64 12.08 -17.11 7.09
C ASN A 64 10.60 -16.95 6.70
N ILE A 65 9.72 -16.98 7.70
CA ILE A 65 8.27 -16.75 7.57
C ILE A 65 7.97 -15.40 6.88
N MET A 66 8.82 -14.38 7.06
CA MET A 66 8.68 -13.09 6.37
C MET A 66 8.81 -13.18 4.85
N ALA A 67 9.49 -14.19 4.31
CA ALA A 67 9.59 -14.36 2.86
C ALA A 67 8.23 -14.73 2.23
N HIS A 68 7.33 -15.29 3.04
CA HIS A 68 6.08 -15.87 2.60
C HIS A 68 4.92 -14.88 2.76
N LEU A 69 4.43 -14.36 1.62
CA LEU A 69 3.34 -13.37 1.57
C LEU A 69 2.06 -13.81 2.30
N PRO A 70 1.63 -15.10 2.29
CA PRO A 70 0.41 -15.52 3.00
C PRO A 70 0.37 -15.10 4.48
N PHE A 71 1.52 -15.10 5.17
CA PHE A 71 1.60 -14.66 6.56
C PHE A 71 1.56 -13.13 6.68
N ARG A 72 2.10 -12.42 5.69
CA ARG A 72 2.17 -10.94 5.69
C ARG A 72 0.90 -10.24 5.20
N LYS A 73 -0.17 -10.98 4.90
CA LYS A 73 -1.44 -10.39 4.44
C LYS A 73 -2.16 -9.68 5.59
N PHE A 74 -2.75 -8.55 5.27
CA PHE A 74 -3.67 -7.85 6.15
C PHE A 74 -5.06 -8.47 6.03
N ASN A 75 -5.72 -8.70 7.16
CA ASN A 75 -7.14 -9.02 7.19
C ASN A 75 -7.99 -7.75 7.01
N GLY A 76 -9.32 -7.91 6.97
CA GLY A 76 -10.25 -6.79 6.77
C GLY A 76 -10.20 -5.75 7.90
N GLN A 77 -10.11 -6.20 9.15
CA GLN A 77 -10.04 -5.33 10.32
C GLN A 77 -8.74 -4.51 10.33
N GLU A 78 -7.60 -5.15 10.06
CA GLU A 78 -6.30 -4.48 9.97
C GLU A 78 -6.28 -3.46 8.84
N THR A 79 -6.89 -3.80 7.69
CA THR A 79 -6.99 -2.87 6.56
C THR A 79 -7.78 -1.61 6.95
N SER A 80 -8.91 -1.77 7.64
CA SER A 80 -9.70 -0.63 8.13
C SER A 80 -8.96 0.20 9.17
N GLN A 81 -8.22 -0.45 10.08
CA GLN A 81 -7.39 0.25 11.06
C GLN A 81 -6.27 1.04 10.39
N ILE A 82 -5.58 0.46 9.40
CA ILE A 82 -4.55 1.17 8.63
C ILE A 82 -5.17 2.41 7.96
N ALA A 83 -6.36 2.28 7.38
CA ALA A 83 -7.05 3.41 6.76
C ALA A 83 -7.34 4.53 7.77
N GLN A 84 -7.91 4.19 8.93
CA GLN A 84 -8.21 5.16 9.99
C GLN A 84 -6.94 5.83 10.53
N ILE A 85 -5.88 5.05 10.77
CA ILE A 85 -4.63 5.59 11.32
C ILE A 85 -3.86 6.41 10.28
N SER A 86 -3.97 6.07 8.99
CA SER A 86 -3.33 6.83 7.92
C SER A 86 -3.88 8.27 7.80
N GLU A 87 -5.09 8.52 8.30
CA GLU A 87 -5.70 9.86 8.31
C GLU A 87 -5.13 10.74 9.43
N SER A 88 -4.64 10.17 10.52
CA SER A 88 -4.12 10.91 11.67
C SER A 88 -2.63 11.26 11.58
N LEU A 89 -2.06 11.26 10.37
CA LEU A 89 -0.65 11.59 10.08
C LEU A 89 0.39 10.74 10.85
N LEU A 90 -0.01 9.59 11.41
CA LEU A 90 0.94 8.71 12.08
C LEU A 90 1.92 8.09 11.06
N ILE A 91 3.17 7.99 11.48
CA ILE A 91 4.21 7.41 10.61
C ILE A 91 4.00 5.89 10.49
N PRO A 92 4.29 5.28 9.33
CA PRO A 92 4.10 3.84 9.08
C PRO A 92 4.70 2.90 10.14
N ARG A 93 5.79 3.32 10.80
CA ARG A 93 6.42 2.56 11.90
C ARG A 93 5.51 2.41 13.12
N GLN A 94 4.74 3.44 13.45
CA GLN A 94 3.77 3.38 14.56
C GLN A 94 2.58 2.49 14.20
N ILE A 95 2.13 2.53 12.94
CA ILE A 95 1.09 1.63 12.43
C ILE A 95 1.54 0.17 12.57
N GLN A 96 2.76 -0.14 12.13
CA GLN A 96 3.34 -1.48 12.25
C GLN A 96 3.37 -1.96 13.70
N ALA A 97 3.92 -1.15 14.62
CA ALA A 97 4.01 -1.52 16.04
C ALA A 97 2.64 -1.82 16.65
N LYS A 98 1.63 -0.99 16.33
CA LYS A 98 0.26 -1.19 16.81
C LYS A 98 -0.33 -2.49 16.27
N LEU A 99 -0.21 -2.77 14.98
CA LEU A 99 -0.73 -4.01 14.38
C LEU A 99 -0.03 -5.25 14.94
N CYS A 100 1.29 -5.22 15.08
CA CYS A 100 2.04 -6.34 15.66
C CYS A 100 1.62 -6.62 17.10
N SER A 101 1.32 -5.60 17.91
CA SER A 101 0.84 -5.79 19.29
C SER A 101 -0.55 -6.42 19.40
N GLN A 102 -1.34 -6.38 18.32
CA GLN A 102 -2.73 -6.87 18.29
C GLN A 102 -2.88 -8.25 17.66
N ARG A 103 -1.85 -8.74 16.94
CA ARG A 103 -1.89 -10.08 16.35
C ARG A 103 -1.66 -11.12 17.43
N GLU A 104 -2.56 -12.11 17.49
CA GLU A 104 -2.37 -13.31 18.32
C GLU A 104 -1.25 -14.23 17.79
N SER A 105 -1.03 -14.19 16.47
CA SER A 105 0.05 -14.92 15.81
C SER A 105 1.30 -14.07 15.71
N ASP A 106 2.48 -14.69 15.83
CA ASP A 106 3.81 -14.09 15.66
C ASP A 106 4.12 -13.75 14.18
N SER A 107 3.08 -13.44 13.42
CA SER A 107 3.12 -13.25 11.99
C SER A 107 3.80 -11.91 11.68
N PRO A 108 4.99 -11.94 11.07
CA PRO A 108 5.80 -10.75 10.98
C PRO A 108 5.30 -9.82 9.88
N LEU A 109 4.92 -8.59 10.25
CA LEU A 109 4.66 -7.52 9.29
C LEU A 109 5.96 -6.78 8.99
N ILE A 110 6.25 -6.56 7.71
CA ILE A 110 7.40 -5.74 7.30
C ILE A 110 6.89 -4.32 7.03
N LEU A 111 7.70 -3.32 7.39
CA LEU A 111 7.35 -1.91 7.20
C LEU A 111 6.97 -1.58 5.74
N GLN A 112 7.60 -2.25 4.77
CA GLN A 112 7.27 -2.10 3.35
C GLN A 112 5.83 -2.51 3.02
N ASP A 113 5.26 -3.50 3.70
CA ASP A 113 3.87 -3.91 3.48
C ASP A 113 2.90 -2.82 3.95
N ILE A 114 3.21 -2.17 5.08
CA ILE A 114 2.45 -1.03 5.58
C ILE A 114 2.49 0.12 4.56
N TYR A 115 3.68 0.47 4.06
CA TYR A 115 3.81 1.49 3.02
C TYR A 115 2.99 1.16 1.77
N ASN A 116 3.07 -0.09 1.29
CA ASN A 116 2.31 -0.54 0.13
C ASN A 116 0.80 -0.49 0.38
N GLN A 117 0.34 -0.86 1.57
CA GLN A 117 -1.06 -0.85 1.93
C GLN A 117 -1.60 0.58 2.07
N VAL A 118 -0.88 1.47 2.74
CA VAL A 118 -1.22 2.90 2.82
C VAL A 118 -1.27 3.51 1.41
N LYS A 119 -0.28 3.20 0.56
CA LYS A 119 -0.27 3.64 -0.83
C LYS A 119 -1.49 3.14 -1.61
N LYS A 120 -1.89 1.88 -1.41
CA LYS A 120 -3.09 1.31 -2.03
C LYS A 120 -4.35 2.05 -1.57
N ILE A 121 -4.52 2.23 -0.26
CA ILE A 121 -5.65 2.97 0.33
C ILE A 121 -5.74 4.39 -0.25
N ASN A 122 -4.61 5.11 -0.30
CA ASN A 122 -4.57 6.47 -0.84
C ASN A 122 -4.89 6.50 -2.34
N LYS A 123 -4.41 5.52 -3.11
CA LYS A 123 -4.75 5.39 -4.53
C LYS A 123 -6.24 5.16 -4.73
N ASP A 124 -6.84 4.29 -3.91
CA ASP A 124 -8.27 3.98 -3.98
C ASP A 124 -9.11 5.22 -3.59
N LYS A 125 -8.70 5.98 -2.56
CA LYS A 125 -9.30 7.27 -2.16
C LYS A 125 -9.26 8.32 -3.26
N LEU A 126 -8.18 8.35 -4.05
CA LEU A 126 -8.05 9.28 -5.17
C LEU A 126 -9.01 8.98 -6.31
N GLN A 127 -9.51 7.73 -6.44
CA GLN A 127 -10.44 7.33 -7.51
C GLN A 127 -9.94 7.71 -8.92
N GLY A 128 -8.62 7.58 -9.15
CA GLY A 128 -7.99 7.94 -10.42
C GLY A 128 -7.61 9.42 -10.56
N ARG A 129 -7.96 10.29 -9.61
CA ARG A 129 -7.44 11.66 -9.53
C ARG A 129 -5.94 11.66 -9.21
N ARG A 130 -5.24 12.73 -9.58
CA ARG A 130 -3.82 12.85 -9.26
C ARG A 130 -3.69 13.30 -7.80
N PRO A 131 -2.65 12.83 -7.07
CA PRO A 131 -2.48 13.14 -5.65
C PRO A 131 -2.54 14.64 -5.32
N ILE A 132 -2.02 15.48 -6.21
CA ILE A 132 -1.96 16.94 -6.04
C ILE A 132 -3.30 17.65 -6.30
N ASP A 133 -4.25 17.01 -6.99
CA ASP A 133 -5.57 17.61 -7.20
C ASP A 133 -6.41 17.56 -5.92
N ALA A 134 -6.22 16.56 -5.05
CA ALA A 134 -6.94 16.44 -3.78
C ALA A 134 -6.75 17.66 -2.83
N PRO A 135 -5.52 18.12 -2.52
CA PRO A 135 -5.34 19.31 -1.70
C PRO A 135 -5.85 20.58 -2.39
N ILE A 136 -5.76 20.69 -3.72
CA ILE A 136 -6.31 21.84 -4.46
C ILE A 136 -7.83 21.89 -4.35
N ASP A 137 -8.51 20.75 -4.44
CA ASP A 137 -9.96 20.68 -4.25
C ASP A 137 -10.35 21.11 -2.83
N ALA A 138 -9.56 20.76 -1.81
CA ALA A 138 -9.76 21.26 -0.45
C ALA A 138 -9.58 22.79 -0.37
N LEU A 139 -8.55 23.35 -1.02
CA LEU A 139 -8.32 24.80 -1.07
C LEU A 139 -9.47 25.58 -1.74
N LYS A 140 -10.20 24.96 -2.67
CA LYS A 140 -11.38 25.57 -3.31
C LYS A 140 -12.59 25.67 -2.39
N GLN A 141 -12.74 24.74 -1.47
CA GLN A 141 -13.89 24.65 -0.57
C GLN A 141 -13.71 25.51 0.68
N GLU A 142 -12.46 25.76 1.06
CA GLU A 142 -12.08 26.47 2.27
C GLU A 142 -11.80 27.97 2.03
N ASN A 143 -11.60 28.72 3.11
CA ASN A 143 -11.41 30.18 3.09
C ASN A 143 -9.99 30.62 2.68
N PHE A 144 -9.44 29.96 1.65
CA PHE A 144 -8.11 30.20 1.11
C PHE A 144 -8.16 31.03 -0.18
N VAL A 145 -7.16 31.88 -0.35
CA VAL A 145 -6.78 32.44 -1.65
C VAL A 145 -5.70 31.53 -2.20
N TRP A 146 -5.86 31.05 -3.43
CA TRP A 146 -4.91 30.13 -4.04
C TRP A 146 -4.72 30.42 -5.53
N SER A 147 -3.56 30.02 -6.05
CA SER A 147 -3.21 30.09 -7.47
C SER A 147 -2.29 28.91 -7.79
N SER A 148 -2.46 28.32 -8.98
CA SER A 148 -1.62 27.20 -9.43
C SER A 148 -1.20 27.40 -10.88
N ALA A 149 0.05 27.06 -11.20
CA ALA A 149 0.55 26.96 -12.57
C ALA A 149 0.68 25.50 -12.98
N ARG A 150 0.46 25.22 -14.28
CA ARG A 150 0.59 23.90 -14.87
C ARG A 150 1.42 23.93 -16.15
N ASP A 151 2.13 22.85 -16.44
CA ASP A 151 2.81 22.66 -17.73
C ASP A 151 1.84 22.19 -18.84
N ALA A 152 2.36 21.97 -20.05
CA ALA A 152 1.58 21.53 -21.20
C ALA A 152 0.95 20.14 -21.01
N GLU A 153 1.59 19.30 -20.21
CA GLU A 153 1.16 17.95 -19.82
C GLU A 153 0.17 17.97 -18.65
N GLY A 154 -0.10 19.16 -18.09
CA GLY A 154 -1.05 19.41 -17.01
C GLY A 154 -0.50 19.15 -15.61
N HIS A 155 0.79 18.82 -15.43
CA HIS A 155 1.42 18.71 -14.11
C HIS A 155 1.50 20.09 -13.46
N ILE A 156 1.35 20.13 -12.14
CA ILE A 156 1.47 21.37 -11.38
C ILE A 156 2.94 21.71 -11.18
N THR A 157 3.34 22.88 -11.65
CA THR A 157 4.70 23.41 -11.55
C THR A 157 4.84 24.35 -10.35
N SER A 158 3.76 24.98 -9.92
CA SER A 158 3.73 25.85 -8.76
C SER A 158 2.34 25.89 -8.15
N LEU A 159 2.26 25.93 -6.82
CA LEU A 159 1.03 26.11 -6.06
C LEU A 159 1.29 27.14 -4.96
N PHE A 160 0.54 28.23 -4.99
CA PHE A 160 0.50 29.23 -3.93
C PHE A 160 -0.86 29.19 -3.27
N PHE A 161 -0.89 29.22 -1.94
CA PHE A 161 -2.12 29.36 -1.19
C PHE A 161 -1.86 30.08 0.12
N THR A 162 -2.86 30.82 0.59
CA THR A 162 -2.82 31.51 1.88
C THR A 162 -4.22 31.66 2.43
N HIS A 163 -4.36 31.60 3.75
CA HIS A 163 -5.66 31.81 4.40
C HIS A 163 -6.00 33.31 4.37
N ARG A 164 -7.27 33.67 4.12
CA ARG A 164 -7.68 35.09 4.05
C ARG A 164 -7.32 35.89 5.32
N LEU A 165 -7.36 35.26 6.50
CA LEU A 165 -6.94 35.88 7.75
C LEU A 165 -5.44 36.22 7.75
N ALA A 166 -4.60 35.37 7.17
CA ALA A 166 -3.17 35.63 7.08
C ALA A 166 -2.89 36.86 6.20
N ILE A 167 -3.65 37.06 5.12
CA ILE A 167 -3.58 38.29 4.31
C ILE A 167 -3.96 39.51 5.14
N LYS A 168 -5.04 39.42 5.94
CA LYS A 168 -5.46 40.54 6.83
C LYS A 168 -4.38 40.89 7.85
N ILE A 169 -3.77 39.88 8.47
CA ILE A 169 -2.68 40.07 9.43
C ILE A 169 -1.47 40.71 8.73
N LEU A 170 -1.09 40.21 7.55
CA LEU A 170 0.02 40.75 6.76
C LEU A 170 -0.22 42.22 6.40
N ASN A 171 -1.43 42.60 6.00
CA ASN A 171 -1.78 43.99 5.70
C ASN A 171 -1.74 44.89 6.95
N GLY A 172 -2.03 44.35 8.15
CA GLY A 172 -1.95 45.08 9.41
C GLY A 172 -0.52 45.22 9.94
N PHE A 173 0.37 44.29 9.60
CA PHE A 173 1.77 44.25 10.06
C PHE A 173 2.71 43.97 8.88
N PRO A 174 2.84 44.90 7.91
CA PRO A 174 3.52 44.64 6.63
C PRO A 174 5.04 44.42 6.76
N ASN A 175 5.63 44.78 7.90
CA ASN A 175 7.08 44.73 8.10
C ASN A 175 7.59 43.37 8.58
N VAL A 176 6.72 42.43 8.95
CA VAL A 176 7.13 41.14 9.53
C VAL A 176 6.50 39.99 8.76
N ILE A 177 7.34 39.21 8.07
CA ILE A 177 6.95 37.95 7.44
C ILE A 177 7.79 36.84 8.06
N LEU A 178 7.16 35.95 8.82
CA LEU A 178 7.79 34.74 9.33
C LEU A 178 7.50 33.59 8.36
N MET A 179 8.52 33.11 7.67
CA MET A 179 8.43 31.93 6.80
C MET A 179 9.13 30.76 7.48
N ASP A 180 8.37 29.74 7.87
CA ASP A 180 8.96 28.47 8.31
C ASP A 180 9.31 27.63 7.09
N CYS A 181 10.58 27.64 6.70
CA CYS A 181 11.11 26.86 5.58
C CYS A 181 11.54 25.47 6.06
N THR A 182 10.59 24.64 6.49
CA THR A 182 10.86 23.24 6.83
C THR A 182 11.02 22.39 5.57
N TYR A 183 12.21 22.44 4.97
CA TYR A 183 12.57 21.57 3.85
C TYR A 183 12.97 20.18 4.36
N LYS A 184 12.01 19.26 4.44
CA LYS A 184 12.30 17.82 4.59
C LYS A 184 12.46 17.19 3.21
N THR A 185 13.71 16.92 2.83
CA THR A 185 14.01 16.03 1.71
C THR A 185 13.77 14.60 2.14
N ASN A 186 12.86 13.90 1.46
CA ASN A 186 12.77 12.45 1.55
C ASN A 186 14.00 11.85 0.83
N LYS A 187 14.87 11.18 1.58
CA LYS A 187 15.77 10.15 1.03
C LYS A 187 15.08 8.80 1.06
#